data_AF-A0A1G3I319-F1
#
_entry.id   AF-A0A1G3I319-F1
#
_cell.length_a   1.000
_cell.length_b   1.000
_cell.length_c   1.000
_cell.angle_alpha   90.00
_cell.angle_beta   90.00
_cell.angle_gamma   90.00
#
_symmetry.space_group_name_H-M   'P 1'
#
loop_
_entity.id
_entity.type
_entity.pdbx_description
1 polymer ?
#
loop_
_entity_poly.entity_id
_entity_poly.type
_entity_poly.pdbx_seq_one_letter_code
_entity_poly.pdbx_strand_id
1 'polypeptide(L)'
;MLKRILVSAAAALFAVALISSPASASQCPKDMKKIDAAMKKAKLSKDDMAKVTSLRKKGEELHKAGKHKESVETLAEAMKILKIK
;
A
#
# COMPACT_ATOMS: atom_id res chain seq x y z
N MET A 1 28.57 31.55 -39.23
CA MET A 1 27.84 30.26 -39.09
C MET A 1 27.77 29.90 -37.62
N LEU A 2 26.57 30.00 -37.07
CA LEU A 2 26.24 29.86 -35.65
C LEU A 2 26.16 28.38 -35.27
N LYS A 3 27.22 27.77 -34.74
CA LYS A 3 27.12 26.46 -34.07
C LYS A 3 28.39 26.12 -33.30
N ARG A 4 28.37 26.45 -32.00
CA ARG A 4 29.11 25.79 -30.92
C ARG A 4 28.72 26.45 -29.60
N ILE A 5 27.42 26.49 -29.36
CA ILE A 5 26.88 26.86 -28.04
C ILE A 5 26.94 25.60 -27.19
N LEU A 6 27.83 25.70 -26.21
CA LEU A 6 27.94 24.95 -24.97
C LEU A 6 26.56 24.51 -24.44
N VAL A 7 26.38 23.21 -24.24
CA VAL A 7 25.32 22.64 -23.38
C VAL A 7 26.04 21.62 -22.50
N SER A 8 26.59 22.04 -21.37
CA SER A 8 25.89 22.20 -20.08
C SER A 8 25.45 20.86 -19.51
N ALA A 9 26.07 20.53 -18.38
CA ALA A 9 25.74 19.40 -17.52
C ALA A 9 24.22 19.27 -17.31
N ALA A 10 23.66 18.13 -17.65
CA ALA A 10 22.34 17.72 -17.21
C ALA A 10 22.46 16.29 -16.70
N ALA A 11 22.44 16.17 -15.37
CA ALA A 11 22.40 14.93 -14.63
C ALA A 11 21.30 14.02 -15.20
N ALA A 12 21.70 12.92 -15.82
CA ALA A 12 20.80 11.81 -16.07
C ALA A 12 20.58 11.07 -14.75
N LEU A 13 19.79 11.67 -13.85
CA LEU A 13 19.12 10.97 -12.77
C LEU A 13 18.14 10.00 -13.44
N PHE A 14 18.59 8.76 -13.65
CA PHE A 14 17.71 7.64 -13.93
C PHE A 14 16.82 7.44 -12.69
N ALA A 15 15.71 8.17 -12.64
CA ALA A 15 14.60 7.85 -11.77
C ALA A 15 14.11 6.47 -12.21
N VAL A 16 14.43 5.44 -11.44
CA VAL A 16 13.77 4.14 -11.54
C VAL A 16 12.30 4.40 -11.23
N ALA A 17 11.53 4.62 -12.30
CA ALA A 17 10.08 4.55 -12.25
C ALA A 17 9.75 3.12 -11.82
N LEU A 18 9.42 2.96 -10.55
CA LEU A 18 8.84 1.74 -10.00
C LEU A 18 7.68 1.39 -10.92
N ILE A 19 7.83 0.30 -11.66
CA ILE A 19 6.85 -0.23 -12.59
C ILE A 19 5.72 -0.82 -11.74
N SER A 20 4.88 0.03 -11.17
CA SER A 20 3.65 -0.39 -10.54
C SER A 20 2.70 -0.79 -11.66
N SER A 21 2.65 -2.09 -11.98
CA SER A 21 1.65 -2.64 -12.90
C SER A 21 0.26 -2.06 -12.55
N PRO A 22 -0.56 -1.68 -13.53
CA PRO A 22 -1.85 -1.02 -13.28
C PRO A 22 -2.80 -1.85 -12.38
N ALA A 23 -2.58 -3.17 -12.28
CA ALA A 23 -3.29 -4.05 -11.38
C ALA A 23 -3.03 -3.79 -9.88
N SER A 24 -1.86 -3.26 -9.50
CA SER A 24 -1.44 -3.09 -8.10
C SER A 24 -1.86 -1.75 -7.48
N ALA A 25 -2.23 -0.75 -8.29
CA ALA A 25 -2.57 0.59 -7.80
C ALA A 25 -3.79 0.60 -6.85
N SER A 26 -4.66 -0.41 -6.94
CA SER A 26 -5.89 -0.51 -6.14
C SER A 26 -5.87 -1.58 -5.04
N GLN A 27 -4.74 -2.23 -4.76
CA GLN A 27 -4.71 -3.36 -3.83
C GLN A 27 -5.06 -2.96 -2.38
N CYS A 28 -4.36 -1.97 -1.81
CA CYS A 28 -4.60 -1.56 -0.41
C CYS A 28 -6.06 -1.14 -0.18
N PRO A 29 -6.68 -0.29 -1.04
CA PRO A 29 -8.10 0.03 -0.91
C PRO A 29 -9.05 -1.16 -1.01
N LYS A 30 -8.73 -2.17 -1.83
CA LYS A 30 -9.54 -3.40 -1.92
C LYS A 30 -9.43 -4.22 -0.64
N ASP A 31 -8.22 -4.40 -0.11
CA ASP A 31 -8.00 -5.20 1.10
C ASP A 31 -8.62 -4.54 2.33
N MET A 32 -8.50 -3.21 2.47
CA MET A 32 -9.19 -2.45 3.53
C MET A 32 -10.71 -2.69 3.49
N LYS A 33 -11.34 -2.60 2.32
CA LYS A 33 -12.78 -2.87 2.16
C LYS A 33 -13.14 -4.31 2.50
N LYS A 34 -12.32 -5.29 2.11
CA LYS A 34 -12.52 -6.71 2.46
C LYS A 34 -12.44 -6.92 3.97
N ILE A 35 -11.45 -6.34 4.64
CA ILE A 35 -11.26 -6.39 6.09
C ILE A 35 -12.49 -5.78 6.79
N ASP A 36 -12.93 -4.60 6.37
CA ASP A 36 -14.12 -3.94 6.93
C ASP A 36 -15.40 -4.78 6.79
N ALA A 37 -15.58 -5.44 5.64
CA ALA A 37 -16.71 -6.34 5.43
C ALA A 37 -16.64 -7.59 6.31
N ALA A 38 -15.43 -8.16 6.48
CA ALA A 38 -15.22 -9.37 7.26
C ALA A 38 -15.37 -9.11 8.78
N MET A 39 -14.84 -7.99 9.30
CA MET A 39 -14.99 -7.64 10.73
C MET A 39 -16.45 -7.60 11.18
N LYS A 40 -17.38 -7.16 10.32
CA LYS A 40 -18.83 -7.12 10.62
C LYS A 40 -19.45 -8.50 10.84
N LYS A 41 -18.84 -9.56 10.32
CA LYS A 41 -19.35 -10.93 10.34
C LYS A 41 -18.48 -11.88 11.17
N ALA A 42 -17.28 -11.44 11.53
CA ALA A 42 -16.28 -12.30 12.15
C ALA A 42 -16.64 -12.62 13.60
N LYS A 43 -16.49 -13.90 13.97
CA LYS A 43 -16.57 -14.38 15.35
C LYS A 43 -15.15 -14.55 15.88
N LEU A 44 -14.55 -13.43 16.29
CA LEU A 44 -13.19 -13.39 16.85
C LEU A 44 -13.24 -13.15 18.35
N SER A 45 -12.14 -13.46 19.04
CA SER A 45 -11.91 -12.98 20.40
C SER A 45 -11.86 -11.44 20.41
N LYS A 46 -12.04 -10.83 21.59
CA LYS A 46 -11.91 -9.36 21.72
C LYS A 46 -10.51 -8.89 21.32
N ASP A 47 -9.49 -9.64 21.70
CA ASP A 47 -8.09 -9.32 21.42
C ASP A 47 -7.78 -9.40 19.92
N ASP A 48 -8.27 -10.45 19.25
CA ASP A 48 -8.11 -10.57 17.79
C ASP A 48 -8.86 -9.47 17.04
N MET A 49 -10.08 -9.10 17.48
CA MET A 49 -10.83 -8.01 16.87
C MET A 49 -10.10 -6.66 17.04
N ALA A 50 -9.53 -6.41 18.23
CA ALA A 50 -8.72 -5.22 18.48
C ALA A 50 -7.47 -5.20 17.60
N LYS A 51 -6.78 -6.35 17.46
CA LYS A 51 -5.59 -6.48 16.60
C LYS A 51 -5.92 -6.23 15.14
N VAL A 52 -6.99 -6.83 14.61
CA VAL A 52 -7.44 -6.61 13.22
C VAL A 52 -7.81 -5.14 12.98
N THR A 53 -8.51 -4.50 13.93
CA THR A 53 -8.88 -3.08 13.82
C THR A 53 -7.64 -2.18 13.78
N SER A 54 -6.66 -2.45 14.64
CA SER A 54 -5.38 -1.74 14.67
C SER A 54 -4.60 -1.89 13.37
N LEU A 55 -4.48 -3.13 12.87
CA LEU A 55 -3.81 -3.43 11.60
C LEU A 55 -4.51 -2.76 10.41
N ARG A 56 -5.85 -2.77 10.36
CA ARG A 56 -6.61 -2.05 9.32
C ARG A 56 -6.30 -0.56 9.35
N LYS A 57 -6.33 0.06 10.54
CA LYS A 57 -6.07 1.49 10.69
C LYS A 57 -4.64 1.83 10.28
N LYS A 58 -3.67 1.04 10.73
CA LYS A 58 -2.26 1.22 10.38
C LYS A 58 -2.00 1.06 8.89
N GLY A 59 -2.62 0.06 8.26
CA GLY A 59 -2.56 -0.12 6.80
C GLY A 59 -3.06 1.10 6.05
N GLU A 60 -4.15 1.71 6.51
CA GLU A 60 -4.69 2.94 5.91
C GLU A 60 -3.75 4.15 6.08
N GLU A 61 -3.18 4.33 7.27
CA GLU A 61 -2.18 5.38 7.54
C GLU A 61 -0.96 5.23 6.63
N LEU A 62 -0.44 4.01 6.49
CA LEU A 62 0.68 3.69 5.60
C LEU A 62 0.35 3.97 4.14
N HIS A 63 -0.87 3.62 3.70
CA HIS A 63 -1.34 3.94 2.35
C HIS A 63 -1.37 5.46 2.11
N LYS A 64 -1.95 6.22 3.04
CA LYS A 64 -2.02 7.70 2.97
C LYS A 64 -0.63 8.34 2.99
N ALA A 65 0.34 7.70 3.62
CA ALA A 65 1.74 8.12 3.64
C ALA A 65 2.56 7.68 2.40
N GLY A 66 1.94 7.06 1.40
CA GLY A 66 2.63 6.55 0.20
C GLY A 66 3.43 5.26 0.42
N LYS A 67 3.39 4.68 1.62
CA LYS A 67 4.12 3.46 1.99
C LYS A 67 3.34 2.21 1.59
N HIS A 68 3.14 2.02 0.30
CA HIS A 68 2.23 1.00 -0.23
C HIS A 68 2.64 -0.43 0.10
N LYS A 69 3.93 -0.76 0.05
CA LYS A 69 4.41 -2.11 0.40
C LYS A 69 4.09 -2.44 1.86
N GLU A 70 4.44 -1.54 2.78
CA GLU A 70 4.17 -1.70 4.22
C GLU A 70 2.67 -1.78 4.49
N SER A 71 1.85 -1.01 3.75
CA SER A 71 0.39 -1.07 3.83
C SER A 71 -0.14 -2.46 3.45
N VAL A 72 0.28 -3.01 2.31
CA VAL A 72 -0.11 -4.36 1.87
C VAL A 72 0.30 -5.42 2.89
N GLU A 73 1.54 -5.37 3.39
CA GLU A 73 2.03 -6.33 4.39
C GLU A 73 1.22 -6.26 5.69
N THR A 74 0.94 -5.05 6.18
CA THR A 74 0.12 -4.83 7.39
C THR A 74 -1.32 -5.32 7.20
N LEU A 75 -1.94 -5.02 6.05
CA LEU A 75 -3.29 -5.46 5.75
C LEU A 75 -3.37 -6.98 5.57
N ALA A 76 -2.33 -7.62 5.01
CA ALA A 76 -2.25 -9.07 4.90
C ALA A 76 -2.25 -9.76 6.27
N GLU A 77 -1.64 -9.18 7.30
CA GLU A 77 -1.73 -9.70 8.67
C GLU A 77 -3.16 -9.65 9.22
N ALA A 78 -3.89 -8.56 9.00
CA ALA A 78 -5.29 -8.46 9.38
C ALA A 78 -6.14 -9.54 8.68
N MET A 79 -5.90 -9.74 7.38
CA MET A 79 -6.58 -10.75 6.57
C MET A 79 -6.29 -12.18 7.03
N LYS A 80 -5.08 -12.48 7.50
CA LYS A 80 -4.73 -13.78 8.09
C LYS A 80 -5.54 -14.08 9.35
N ILE A 81 -5.69 -13.10 10.25
CA ILE A 81 -6.51 -13.27 11.47
C ILE A 81 -7.98 -13.49 11.11
N LEU A 82 -8.48 -12.74 10.13
CA LEU A 82 -9.84 -12.87 9.59
C LEU A 82 -10.05 -14.12 8.71
N LYS A 83 -8.97 -14.84 8.36
CA LYS A 83 -8.98 -16.00 7.46
C LYS A 83 -9.60 -15.71 6.08
N ILE A 84 -9.30 -14.53 5.51
CA ILE A 84 -9.77 -14.10 4.18
C ILE A 84 -8.60 -13.94 3.20
N LYS A 85 -8.90 -13.98 1.89
CA LYS A 85 -7.93 -13.80 0.78
C LYS A 85 -8.19 -12.51 0.00
#